data_AF-A0A2N1MKL3-F1
#
_entry.id   AF-A0A2N1MKL3-F1
#
_cell.length_a   1.000
_cell.length_b   1.000
_cell.length_c   1.000
_cell.angle_alpha   90.00
_cell.angle_beta   90.00
_cell.angle_gamma   90.00
#
_symmetry.space_group_name_H-M   'P 1'
#
loop_
_entity.id
_entity.type
_entity.pdbx_description
1 polymer ?
#
loop_
_entity_poly.entity_id
_entity_poly.type
_entity_poly.pdbx_seq_one_letter_code
_entity_poly.pdbx_strand_id
1 'polypeptide(L)' 'MKKCWDLDPFNRPTIITLENIISEWIKCINRYYAANSDGNYLYEVPDINNQLKIGMLEFIEANEA' A
#
# COMPACT_ATOMS: atom_id res chain seq x y z
N MET A 1 -0.26 4.15 9.64
CA MET A 1 -0.92 5.17 10.49
C MET A 1 -0.52 5.13 11.96
N LYS A 2 -0.38 3.98 12.64
CA LYS A 2 -0.03 3.92 14.08
C LYS A 2 1.15 4.84 14.50
N LYS A 3 2.25 4.85 13.74
CA LYS A 3 3.42 5.72 13.98
C LYS A 3 3.12 7.23 13.93
N CYS A 4 2.07 7.66 13.21
CA CYS A 4 1.66 9.07 13.18
C CYS A 4 1.09 9.55 14.51
N TRP A 5 0.62 8.62 15.34
CA TRP A 5 -0.01 8.87 16.63
C TRP A 5 0.97 8.62 17.80
N ASP A 6 2.27 8.53 17.54
CA ASP A 6 3.26 8.35 18.60
C ASP A 6 3.21 9.54 19.59
N LEU A 7 3.31 9.24 20.88
CA LEU A 7 3.30 10.26 21.92
C LEU A 7 4.52 11.17 21.79
N ASP A 8 5.67 10.59 21.42
CA ASP A 8 6.87 11.35 21.14
C ASP A 8 6.82 11.91 19.70
N PRO A 9 6.83 13.24 19.51
CA PRO A 9 6.80 13.84 18.19
C PRO A 9 8.00 13.44 17.32
N PHE A 10 9.15 13.08 17.89
CA PHE A 10 10.33 12.67 17.13
C PHE A 10 10.20 11.28 16.51
N ASN A 11 9.30 10.43 17.03
CA ASN A 11 9.01 9.11 16.46
C ASN A 11 8.00 9.17 15.31
N ARG A 12 7.32 10.32 15.13
CA ARG A 12 6.34 10.49 14.06
C ARG A 12 7.06 10.61 12.71
N PRO A 13 6.52 9.99 11.64
CA PRO A 13 7.08 10.16 10.31
C PRO A 13 6.93 11.60 9.84
N THR A 14 7.91 12.06 9.06
CA THR A 14 7.81 13.34 8.36
C THR A 14 6.76 13.26 7.25
N ILE A 15 6.29 14.42 6.78
CA ILE A 15 5.35 14.48 5.64
C ILE A 15 5.93 13.84 4.38
N ILE A 16 7.24 14.02 4.13
CA ILE A 16 7.95 13.42 2.99
C ILE A 16 7.96 11.88 3.10
N THR A 17 8.19 11.37 4.31
CA THR A 17 8.15 9.92 4.56
C THR A 17 6.74 9.36 4.30
N LEU A 18 5.69 10.07 4.74
CA LEU A 18 4.31 9.66 4.50
C LEU A 18 3.94 9.70 3.01
N GLU A 19 4.33 10.75 2.31
CA GLU A 19 4.12 10.90 0.87
C GLU A 19 4.74 9.73 0.09
N ASN A 20 5.98 9.35 0.42
CA ASN A 20 6.66 8.22 -0.20
C ASN A 20 5.90 6.91 0.04
N ILE A 21 5.52 6.63 1.28
CA ILE A 21 4.79 5.40 1.66
C ILE A 21 3.44 5.32 0.92
N ILE A 22 2.68 6.42 0.89
CA ILE A 22 1.38 6.48 0.23
C ILE A 22 1.54 6.33 -1.28
N SER A 23 2.55 6.98 -1.88
CA SER A 23 2.84 6.88 -3.32
C SER A 23 3.19 5.46 -3.73
N GLU A 24 3.98 4.75 -2.93
CA GLU A 24 4.27 3.33 -3.16
C GLU A 24 3.02 2.47 -3.01
N TRP A 25 2.22 2.68 -1.96
CA TRP A 25 0.97 1.95 -1.76
C TRP A 25 -0.01 2.11 -2.94
N ILE A 26 -0.18 3.34 -3.45
CA ILE A 26 -1.01 3.62 -4.64
C ILE A 26 -0.48 2.89 -5.88
N LYS A 27 0.85 2.87 -6.09
CA LYS A 27 1.45 2.09 -7.19
C LYS A 27 1.13 0.60 -7.07
N CYS A 28 1.12 0.05 -5.85
CA CYS A 28 0.75 -1.35 -5.61
C CYS A 28 -0.69 -1.62 -6.07
N ILE A 29 -1.63 -0.78 -5.63
CA ILE A 29 -3.06 -0.88 -5.98
C ILE A 29 -3.25 -0.78 -7.51
N ASN A 30 -2.61 0.20 -8.14
CA ASN A 30 -2.74 0.39 -9.59
C ASN A 30 -2.20 -0.81 -10.37
N ARG A 31 -1.06 -1.38 -9.94
CA ARG A 31 -0.52 -2.62 -10.54
C ARG A 31 -1.46 -3.79 -10.34
N TYR A 32 -2.08 -3.92 -9.17
CA TYR A 32 -3.08 -4.96 -8.92
C TYR A 32 -4.25 -4.85 -9.91
N TYR A 33 -4.90 -3.68 -10.01
CA TYR A 33 -6.04 -3.53 -10.90
C TYR A 33 -5.66 -3.67 -12.38
N ALA A 34 -4.50 -3.17 -12.80
CA ALA A 34 -4.02 -3.32 -14.18
C ALA A 34 -3.71 -4.78 -14.54
N ALA A 35 -3.20 -5.58 -13.60
CA ALA A 35 -2.93 -7.00 -13.83
C ALA A 35 -4.20 -7.86 -13.80
N ASN A 36 -5.21 -7.46 -13.03
CA ASN A 36 -6.45 -8.24 -12.84
C ASN A 36 -7.63 -7.75 -13.70
N SER A 37 -7.52 -6.62 -14.40
CA SER A 37 -8.60 -6.08 -15.26
C SER A 37 -8.94 -6.98 -16.45
N ASP A 38 -7.95 -7.74 -16.94
CA ASP A 38 -8.06 -8.47 -18.21
C ASP A 38 -8.27 -9.99 -18.01
N GLY A 39 -8.51 -10.43 -16.76
CA GLY A 39 -8.77 -11.84 -16.42
C GLY A 39 -7.55 -12.78 -16.49
N ASN A 40 -6.37 -12.27 -16.88
CA ASN A 40 -5.14 -13.03 -16.98
C ASN A 40 -4.26 -12.76 -15.74
N TYR A 41 -4.37 -13.64 -14.75
CA TYR A 41 -3.68 -13.57 -13.46
C TYR A 41 -2.15 -13.61 -13.63
N LEU A 42 -1.50 -12.45 -13.65
CA LEU A 42 -0.05 -12.31 -13.48
C LEU A 42 0.23 -11.70 -12.11
N TYR A 43 0.00 -12.48 -11.05
CA TYR A 43 0.28 -12.03 -9.69
C TYR A 43 1.74 -12.26 -9.33
N GLU A 44 2.61 -11.42 -9.87
CA GLU A 44 3.85 -11.08 -9.21
C GLU A 44 4.03 -9.59 -9.36
N VAL A 45 3.80 -8.84 -8.29
CA VAL A 45 4.35 -7.50 -8.19
C VAL A 45 5.68 -7.63 -7.46
N PRO A 46 6.80 -7.88 -8.17
CA PRO A 46 8.10 -7.96 -7.54
C PRO A 46 8.43 -6.62 -6.89
N ASP A 47 9.17 -6.70 -5.79
CA ASP A 47 9.83 -5.56 -5.13
C ASP A 47 8.94 -4.61 -4.30
N ILE A 48 7.81 -5.11 -3.76
CA ILE A 48 7.00 -4.36 -2.77
C ILE A 48 7.28 -4.86 -1.36
N ASN A 49 7.43 -3.93 -0.41
CA ASN A 49 7.44 -4.23 1.01
C ASN A 49 6.19 -5.03 1.42
N ASN A 50 6.37 -6.20 2.04
CA ASN A 50 5.29 -7.09 2.49
C ASN A 50 4.17 -6.37 3.27
N GLN A 51 4.49 -5.33 4.05
CA GLN A 51 3.48 -4.56 4.78
C GLN A 51 2.55 -3.76 3.87
N LEU A 52 3.08 -3.17 2.80
CA LEU A 52 2.29 -2.44 1.80
C LEU A 52 1.39 -3.40 1.02
N LYS A 53 1.89 -4.60 0.72
CA LYS A 53 1.12 -5.65 0.05
C LYS A 53 -0.07 -6.12 0.89
N ILE A 54 0.13 -6.37 2.18
CA ILE A 54 -0.97 -6.75 3.09
C ILE A 54 -2.02 -5.63 3.13
N GLY A 55 -1.61 -4.39 3.38
CA GLY A 55 -2.56 -3.27 3.43
C GLY A 55 -3.28 -3.00 2.10
N MET A 56 -2.65 -3.30 0.97
CA MET A 56 -3.30 -3.28 -0.34
C MET A 56 -4.37 -4.37 -0.47
N LEU A 57 -4.08 -5.62 -0.07
CA LEU A 57 -5.03 -6.74 -0.13
C LEU A 57 -6.25 -6.49 0.77
N GLU A 58 -6.04 -6.04 2.00
CA GLU A 58 -7.12 -5.67 2.92
C GLU A 58 -8.04 -4.58 2.31
N PHE A 59 -7.46 -3.61 1.60
CA PHE A 59 -8.21 -2.56 0.90
C PHE A 59 -9.05 -3.12 -0.26
N ILE A 60 -8.48 -4.01 -1.07
CA ILE A 60 -9.18 -4.64 -2.20
C ILE A 60 -10.35 -5.49 -1.70
N GLU A 61 -10.10 -6.36 -0.71
CA GLU A 61 -11.13 -7.20 -0.10
C GLU A 61 -12.29 -6.36 0.45
N ALA A 62 -11.99 -5.24 1.11
CA ALA A 62 -13.00 -4.33 1.63
C ALA A 62 -13.75 -3.56 0.53
N ASN A 63 -13.13 -3.29 -0.62
CA ASN A 63 -13.74 -2.60 -1.75
C ASN A 63 -14.64 -3.53 -2.59
N GLU A 64 -14.34 -4.82 -2.62
CA GLU A 64 -15.12 -5.85 -3.32
C GLU A 64 -16.29 -6.43 -2.48
N ALA A 65 -16.35 -6.12 -1.17
CA ALA A 65 -17.41 -6.53 -0.23
C ALA A 65 -18.68 -5.66 -0.32
#